data_AF-A0A954ZS29-F1
#
_entry.id   AF-A0A954ZS29-F1
#
_cell.length_a   1.000
_cell.length_b   1.000
_cell.length_c   1.000
_cell.angle_alpha   90.00
_cell.angle_beta   90.00
_cell.angle_gamma   90.00
#
_symmetry.space_group_name_H-M   'P 1'
#
loop_
_entity.id
_entity.type
_entity.pdbx_description
1 polymer ?
#
loop_
_entity_poly.entity_id
_entity_poly.type
_entity_poly.pdbx_seq_one_letter_code
_entity_poly.pdbx_strand_id
1 'polypeptide(L)'
;MSTNTPWDDEYTLLCEKCGYRLEGLDTDGLCPECGLAIRESFPERRRTFEWLGYTRPRDLIRMAEMTLFRPAELFGHMRIEEGVSSDLRSYWFLVAIALIMLGYIVTPGDDVWWFRALISPIFIVIYLYMLFYNWLVRVMFEFIARRCGKRMDRELAGTITNYASFAWIGFAIVILVVFPAKGIAETGGHLRLAEVIEWIGACGMLAVVGYMIFLLVLGCKHAGYANRVRR
;
A
#
# COMPACT_ATOMS: atom_id res chain seq x y z
N MET A 1 28.13 7.63 -12.82
CA MET A 1 28.66 6.54 -11.98
C MET A 1 27.81 5.31 -12.25
N SER A 2 28.32 4.32 -12.99
CA SER A 2 27.66 3.01 -13.08
C SER A 2 27.78 2.36 -11.70
N THR A 3 26.69 2.29 -10.96
CA THR A 3 26.62 1.44 -9.79
C THR A 3 26.80 0.00 -10.29
N ASN A 4 27.87 -0.68 -9.85
CA ASN A 4 28.10 -2.11 -10.10
C ASN A 4 26.99 -2.91 -9.42
N THR A 5 25.80 -2.93 -9.99
CA THR A 5 24.76 -3.89 -9.64
C THR A 5 25.07 -5.20 -10.35
N PRO A 6 24.79 -6.38 -9.74
CA PRO A 6 25.07 -7.67 -10.35
C PRO A 6 24.09 -8.05 -11.49
N TRP A 7 23.13 -7.19 -11.83
CA TRP A 7 22.17 -7.36 -12.91
C TRP A 7 22.36 -6.30 -14.00
N ASP A 8 22.11 -6.71 -15.24
CA ASP A 8 22.28 -5.86 -16.42
C ASP A 8 21.00 -5.06 -16.73
N ASP A 9 19.83 -5.63 -16.44
CA ASP A 9 18.52 -5.04 -16.70
C ASP A 9 17.45 -5.45 -15.65
N GLU A 10 16.20 -5.02 -15.87
CA GLU A 10 15.05 -5.32 -14.99
C GLU A 10 14.50 -6.75 -15.15
N TYR A 11 14.90 -7.47 -16.20
CA TYR A 11 14.43 -8.84 -16.49
C TYR A 11 15.46 -9.91 -16.13
N THR A 12 16.68 -9.51 -15.78
CA THR A 12 17.76 -10.41 -15.37
C THR A 12 17.26 -11.37 -14.29
N LEU A 13 17.35 -12.69 -14.49
CA LEU A 13 16.82 -13.63 -13.50
C LEU A 13 17.69 -13.60 -12.22
N LEU A 14 17.11 -13.18 -11.10
CA LEU A 14 17.77 -13.13 -9.79
C LEU A 14 17.17 -14.13 -8.82
N CYS A 15 17.97 -14.59 -7.85
CA CYS A 15 17.46 -15.34 -6.72
C CYS A 15 16.62 -14.43 -5.82
N GLU A 16 15.35 -14.77 -5.61
CA GLU A 16 14.45 -13.90 -4.84
C GLU A 16 14.80 -13.79 -3.35
N LYS A 17 15.63 -14.70 -2.83
CA LYS A 17 16.08 -14.70 -1.44
C LYS A 17 17.35 -13.86 -1.20
N CYS A 18 18.35 -13.96 -2.08
CA CYS A 18 19.66 -13.31 -1.88
C CYS A 18 20.08 -12.33 -2.98
N GLY A 19 19.38 -12.27 -4.11
CA GLY A 19 19.71 -11.38 -5.22
C GLY A 19 20.83 -11.85 -6.15
N TYR A 20 21.32 -13.09 -6.01
CA TYR A 20 22.34 -13.67 -6.91
C TYR A 20 21.79 -13.87 -8.33
N ARG A 21 22.61 -13.63 -9.36
CA ARG A 21 22.21 -13.82 -10.77
C ARG A 21 22.12 -15.31 -11.12
N LEU A 22 20.97 -15.74 -11.65
CA LEU A 22 20.68 -17.15 -11.94
C LEU A 22 20.76 -17.51 -13.43
N GLU A 23 21.00 -16.55 -14.30
CA GLU A 23 21.11 -16.79 -15.74
C GLU A 23 22.31 -17.69 -16.08
N GLY A 24 22.08 -18.67 -16.96
CA GLY A 24 23.09 -19.65 -17.36
C GLY A 24 23.31 -20.80 -16.37
N LEU A 25 22.65 -20.79 -15.21
CA LEU A 25 22.63 -21.94 -14.31
C LEU A 25 21.56 -22.96 -14.71
N ASP A 26 21.72 -24.20 -14.25
CA ASP A 26 20.70 -25.23 -14.38
C ASP A 26 19.44 -24.81 -13.61
N THR A 27 18.30 -24.73 -14.32
CA THR A 27 17.02 -24.31 -13.77
C THR A 27 16.52 -25.22 -12.65
N ASP A 28 16.97 -26.48 -12.63
CA ASP A 28 16.59 -27.50 -11.65
C ASP A 28 17.56 -27.54 -10.47
N GLY A 29 18.63 -26.76 -10.54
CA GLY A 29 19.65 -26.63 -9.52
C GLY A 29 19.24 -25.75 -8.34
N LEU A 30 20.22 -25.57 -7.44
CA LEU A 30 20.12 -24.70 -6.28
C LEU A 30 20.94 -23.43 -6.52
N CYS A 31 20.49 -22.31 -5.95
CA CYS A 31 21.23 -21.07 -5.92
C CYS A 31 22.57 -21.30 -5.17
N PRO A 32 23.73 -20.97 -5.78
CA PRO A 32 25.04 -21.19 -5.17
C PRO A 32 25.27 -20.45 -3.84
N GLU A 33 24.60 -19.31 -3.65
CA GLU A 33 24.78 -18.45 -2.47
C GLU A 33 23.91 -18.87 -1.28
N CYS A 34 22.64 -19.22 -1.52
CA CYS A 34 21.66 -19.37 -0.44
C CYS A 34 20.92 -20.71 -0.43
N GLY A 35 21.18 -21.57 -1.41
CA GLY A 35 20.60 -22.91 -1.55
C GLY A 35 19.12 -22.94 -1.96
N LEU A 36 18.49 -21.80 -2.26
CA LEU A 36 17.11 -21.77 -2.77
C LEU A 36 17.04 -22.47 -4.13
N ALA A 37 16.06 -23.34 -4.35
CA ALA A 37 15.86 -23.94 -5.66
C ALA A 37 15.57 -22.85 -6.71
N ILE A 38 16.27 -22.91 -7.84
CA ILE A 38 16.21 -21.87 -8.89
C ILE A 38 14.78 -21.74 -9.43
N ARG A 39 14.06 -22.87 -9.56
CA ARG A 39 12.63 -22.94 -9.88
C ARG A 39 11.73 -22.04 -9.02
N GLU A 40 12.11 -21.75 -7.77
CA GLU A 40 11.30 -20.92 -6.87
C GLU A 40 11.47 -19.42 -7.12
N SER A 41 12.53 -19.03 -7.84
CA SER A 41 12.77 -17.63 -8.20
C SER A 41 12.12 -17.26 -9.54
N PHE A 42 11.53 -18.20 -10.26
CA PHE A 42 10.87 -17.91 -11.53
C PHE A 42 9.62 -17.04 -11.32
N PRO A 43 9.44 -16.00 -12.15
CA PRO A 43 8.32 -15.09 -12.00
C PRO A 43 6.96 -15.78 -12.25
N GLU A 44 6.92 -16.93 -12.94
CA GLU A 44 5.73 -17.76 -13.14
C GLU A 44 5.20 -18.40 -11.84
N ARG A 45 6.05 -18.55 -10.81
CA ARG A 45 5.60 -19.01 -9.48
C ARG A 45 4.80 -17.94 -8.74
N ARG A 46 5.03 -16.66 -9.06
CA ARG A 46 4.26 -15.56 -8.47
C ARG A 46 2.87 -15.56 -9.09
N ARG A 47 1.86 -15.44 -8.24
CA ARG A 47 0.47 -15.45 -8.65
C ARG A 47 0.13 -14.07 -9.19
N THR A 48 -0.41 -14.05 -10.41
CA THR A 48 -1.26 -12.93 -10.81
C THR A 48 -2.47 -12.97 -9.91
N PHE A 49 -2.71 -11.89 -9.21
CA PHE A 49 -3.91 -11.79 -8.41
C PHE A 49 -5.06 -11.34 -9.30
N GLU A 50 -6.08 -12.17 -9.45
CA GLU A 50 -7.23 -11.95 -10.34
C GLU A 50 -7.91 -10.59 -10.12
N TRP A 51 -7.85 -10.05 -8.88
CA TRP A 51 -8.40 -8.73 -8.57
C TRP A 51 -7.67 -7.58 -9.27
N LEU A 52 -6.45 -7.73 -9.78
CA LEU A 52 -5.81 -6.68 -10.60
C LEU A 52 -6.66 -6.32 -11.84
N GLY A 53 -7.57 -7.20 -12.27
CA GLY A 53 -8.61 -6.91 -13.27
C GLY A 53 -10.01 -6.80 -12.64
N TYR A 54 -10.18 -5.96 -11.61
CA TYR A 54 -11.40 -5.78 -10.79
C TYR A 54 -12.74 -5.90 -11.54
N THR A 55 -13.28 -7.12 -11.65
CA THR A 55 -14.62 -7.33 -12.20
C THR A 55 -15.65 -7.58 -11.11
N ARG A 56 -15.25 -7.96 -9.89
CA ARG A 56 -16.20 -8.39 -8.83
C ARG A 56 -15.87 -7.78 -7.45
N PRO A 57 -16.88 -7.36 -6.65
CA PRO A 57 -16.66 -6.86 -5.29
C PRO A 57 -15.98 -7.85 -4.33
N ARG A 58 -16.17 -9.16 -4.53
CA ARG A 58 -15.53 -10.21 -3.71
C ARG A 58 -14.01 -10.16 -3.81
N ASP A 59 -13.49 -9.74 -4.96
CA ASP A 59 -12.06 -9.65 -5.23
C ASP A 59 -11.42 -8.51 -4.44
N LEU A 60 -12.14 -7.38 -4.28
CA LEU A 60 -11.75 -6.26 -3.42
C LEU A 60 -11.71 -6.67 -1.95
N ILE A 61 -12.71 -7.42 -1.47
CA ILE A 61 -12.75 -7.92 -0.08
C ILE A 61 -11.58 -8.86 0.17
N ARG A 62 -11.33 -9.79 -0.75
CA ARG A 62 -10.23 -10.75 -0.63
C ARG A 62 -8.87 -10.05 -0.65
N MET A 63 -8.71 -9.03 -1.49
CA MET A 63 -7.52 -8.19 -1.48
C MET A 63 -7.36 -7.47 -0.13
N ALA A 64 -8.41 -6.82 0.37
CA ALA A 64 -8.40 -6.17 1.68
C ALA A 64 -8.00 -7.15 2.80
N GLU A 65 -8.56 -8.36 2.78
CA GLU A 65 -8.26 -9.41 3.74
C GLU A 65 -6.78 -9.82 3.70
N MET A 66 -6.22 -10.09 2.51
CA MET A 66 -4.80 -10.42 2.40
C MET A 66 -3.89 -9.24 2.77
N THR A 67 -4.26 -8.03 2.35
CA THR A 67 -3.50 -6.83 2.70
C THR A 67 -3.51 -6.57 4.19
N LEU A 68 -4.59 -6.87 4.92
CA LEU A 68 -4.70 -6.65 6.37
C LEU A 68 -4.13 -7.79 7.21
N PHE A 69 -4.41 -9.03 6.84
CA PHE A 69 -4.14 -10.18 7.73
C PHE A 69 -2.95 -11.03 7.26
N ARG A 70 -2.58 -10.96 5.98
CA ARG A 70 -1.50 -11.80 5.41
C ARG A 70 -0.55 -11.04 4.48
N PRO A 71 -0.03 -9.87 4.89
CA PRO A 71 0.74 -9.02 3.98
C PRO A 71 2.07 -9.66 3.57
N ALA A 72 2.65 -10.56 4.39
CA ALA A 72 3.88 -11.28 4.03
C ALA A 72 3.63 -12.27 2.89
N GLU A 73 2.51 -13.00 2.95
CA GLU A 73 2.08 -13.93 1.90
C GLU A 73 1.77 -13.16 0.61
N LEU A 74 1.09 -12.02 0.74
CA LEU A 74 0.77 -11.11 -0.37
C LEU A 74 2.05 -10.70 -1.11
N PHE A 75 3.03 -10.09 -0.43
CA PHE A 75 4.25 -9.60 -1.10
C PHE A 75 5.18 -10.74 -1.57
N GLY A 76 5.16 -11.89 -0.89
CA GLY A 76 5.93 -13.06 -1.30
C GLY A 76 5.46 -13.68 -2.62
N HIS A 77 4.15 -13.66 -2.88
CA HIS A 77 3.57 -14.28 -4.09
C HIS A 77 3.16 -13.28 -5.16
N MET A 78 3.25 -11.97 -4.88
CA MET A 78 2.78 -10.95 -5.80
C MET A 78 3.58 -10.95 -7.11
N ARG A 79 2.89 -11.14 -8.22
CA ARG A 79 3.45 -10.92 -9.56
C ARG A 79 3.41 -9.42 -9.92
N ILE A 80 4.50 -8.94 -10.50
CA ILE A 80 4.65 -7.56 -10.97
C ILE A 80 4.34 -7.56 -12.47
N GLU A 81 3.31 -6.81 -12.86
CA GLU A 81 2.95 -6.63 -14.26
C GLU A 81 3.08 -5.16 -14.66
N GLU A 82 3.62 -4.92 -15.84
CA GLU A 82 3.78 -3.57 -16.37
C GLU A 82 2.43 -2.95 -16.72
N GLY A 83 2.25 -1.68 -16.35
CA GLY A 83 1.09 -0.87 -16.72
C GLY A 83 -0.17 -1.06 -15.88
N VAL A 84 -0.20 -2.02 -14.94
CA VAL A 84 -1.39 -2.28 -14.11
C VAL A 84 -1.38 -1.47 -12.81
N SER A 85 -0.24 -0.90 -12.43
CA SER A 85 -0.04 -0.30 -11.11
C SER A 85 -0.66 1.11 -10.94
N SER A 86 -1.01 1.86 -11.99
CA SER A 86 -1.42 3.27 -11.82
C SER A 86 -2.83 3.45 -11.24
N ASP A 87 -3.77 2.59 -11.62
CA ASP A 87 -5.20 2.91 -11.49
C ASP A 87 -5.75 2.60 -10.09
N LEU A 88 -5.19 1.59 -9.44
CA LEU A 88 -5.64 1.13 -8.13
C LEU A 88 -5.43 2.18 -7.02
N ARG A 89 -4.36 2.96 -7.12
CA ARG A 89 -4.05 4.01 -6.14
C ARG A 89 -5.13 5.07 -6.09
N SER A 90 -5.52 5.56 -7.27
CA SER A 90 -6.55 6.59 -7.41
C SER A 90 -7.88 6.06 -6.87
N TYR A 91 -8.19 4.79 -7.12
CA TYR A 91 -9.37 4.13 -6.58
C TYR A 91 -9.41 4.15 -5.04
N TRP A 92 -8.34 3.72 -4.35
CA TRP A 92 -8.32 3.71 -2.89
C TRP A 92 -8.45 5.11 -2.28
N PHE A 93 -7.86 6.11 -2.91
CA PHE A 93 -8.01 7.49 -2.48
C PHE A 93 -9.43 8.03 -2.66
N LEU A 94 -10.08 7.73 -3.78
CA LEU A 94 -11.48 8.11 -3.98
C LEU A 94 -12.39 7.44 -2.95
N VAL A 95 -12.17 6.16 -2.66
CA VAL A 95 -12.91 5.44 -1.61
C VAL A 95 -12.67 6.06 -0.24
N ALA A 96 -11.42 6.36 0.12
CA ALA A 96 -11.09 6.99 1.40
C ALA A 96 -11.73 8.39 1.52
N ILE A 97 -11.67 9.21 0.47
CA ILE A 97 -12.30 10.53 0.43
C ILE A 97 -13.82 10.42 0.59
N ALA A 98 -14.46 9.49 -0.13
CA ALA A 98 -15.90 9.27 -0.03
C ALA A 98 -16.32 8.88 1.39
N LEU A 99 -15.54 8.00 2.05
CA LEU A 99 -15.78 7.61 3.45
C LEU A 99 -15.58 8.78 4.42
N ILE A 100 -14.56 9.60 4.22
CA ILE A 100 -14.34 10.80 5.04
C ILE A 100 -15.50 11.78 4.85
N MET A 101 -15.92 12.05 3.61
CA MET A 101 -17.07 12.89 3.29
C MET A 101 -18.35 12.38 3.97
N LEU A 102 -18.59 11.06 3.92
CA LEU A 102 -19.72 10.43 4.59
C LEU A 102 -19.70 10.71 6.10
N GLY A 103 -18.53 10.60 6.74
CA GLY A 103 -18.36 10.92 8.16
C GLY A 103 -18.76 12.35 8.48
N TYR A 104 -18.32 13.31 7.67
CA TYR A 104 -18.69 14.72 7.83
C TYR A 104 -20.18 15.00 7.62
N ILE A 105 -20.82 14.29 6.69
CA ILE A 105 -22.26 14.45 6.41
C ILE A 105 -23.10 13.94 7.58
N VAL A 106 -22.69 12.82 8.19
CA VAL A 106 -23.43 12.17 9.27
C VAL A 106 -23.26 12.88 10.62
N THR A 107 -22.20 13.67 10.81
CA THR A 107 -22.01 14.43 12.06
C THR A 107 -23.16 15.42 12.28
N PRO A 108 -23.88 15.35 13.42
CA PRO A 108 -25.02 16.22 13.72
C PRO A 108 -24.59 17.67 14.02
N GLY A 109 -25.43 18.65 13.65
CA GLY A 109 -25.23 20.08 13.94
C GLY A 109 -25.73 20.99 12.82
N ASP A 110 -26.63 21.93 13.14
CA ASP A 110 -27.27 22.83 12.16
C ASP A 110 -26.31 23.93 11.64
N ASP A 111 -25.29 24.29 12.40
CA ASP A 111 -24.32 25.34 12.05
C ASP A 111 -23.21 24.89 11.08
N VAL A 112 -23.26 23.65 10.56
CA VAL A 112 -22.12 23.07 9.82
C VAL A 112 -22.32 23.11 8.29
N TRP A 113 -23.47 23.58 7.79
CA TRP A 113 -23.77 23.53 6.35
C TRP A 113 -22.82 24.39 5.50
N TRP A 114 -22.46 25.60 5.95
CA TRP A 114 -21.51 26.47 5.27
C TRP A 114 -20.09 25.90 5.33
N PHE A 115 -19.74 25.25 6.44
CA PHE A 115 -18.47 24.55 6.63
C PHE A 115 -18.33 23.36 5.67
N ARG A 116 -19.42 22.61 5.43
CA ARG A 116 -19.49 21.53 4.44
C ARG A 116 -19.27 22.03 3.00
N ALA A 117 -19.84 23.18 2.64
CA ALA A 117 -19.64 23.79 1.32
C ALA A 117 -18.18 24.25 1.11
N LEU A 118 -17.56 24.78 2.17
CA LEU A 118 -16.17 25.27 2.13
C LEU A 118 -15.13 24.14 2.13
N ILE A 119 -15.46 22.98 2.69
CA ILE A 119 -14.59 21.79 2.75
C ILE A 119 -14.48 21.06 1.40
N SER A 120 -15.48 21.16 0.52
CA SER A 120 -15.48 20.49 -0.78
C SER A 120 -14.19 20.73 -1.61
N PRO A 121 -13.73 21.98 -1.84
CA PRO A 121 -12.46 22.23 -2.53
C PRO A 121 -11.24 21.73 -1.76
N ILE A 122 -11.29 21.68 -0.42
CA ILE A 122 -10.20 21.15 0.41
C ILE A 122 -9.97 19.67 0.10
N PHE A 123 -11.01 18.89 -0.22
CA PHE A 123 -10.85 17.48 -0.60
C PHE A 123 -10.06 17.28 -1.90
N ILE A 124 -10.18 18.21 -2.86
CA ILE A 124 -9.36 18.19 -4.07
C ILE A 124 -7.90 18.41 -3.68
N VAL A 125 -7.62 19.37 -2.78
CA VAL A 125 -6.26 19.62 -2.27
C VAL A 125 -5.73 18.40 -1.51
N ILE A 126 -6.53 17.77 -0.66
CA ILE A 126 -6.17 16.53 0.06
C ILE A 126 -5.86 15.40 -0.92
N TYR A 127 -6.68 15.23 -1.96
CA TYR A 127 -6.46 14.22 -2.99
C TYR A 127 -5.13 14.44 -3.73
N LEU A 128 -4.88 15.68 -4.17
CA LEU A 128 -3.62 16.03 -4.83
C LEU A 128 -2.42 15.85 -3.90
N TYR A 129 -2.57 16.22 -2.63
CA TYR A 129 -1.55 15.98 -1.60
C TYR A 129 -1.29 14.49 -1.41
N MET A 130 -2.32 13.64 -1.36
CA MET A 130 -2.18 12.19 -1.25
C MET A 130 -1.46 11.57 -2.47
N LEU A 131 -1.78 12.05 -3.69
CA LEU A 131 -1.05 11.65 -4.91
C LEU A 131 0.43 12.05 -4.84
N PHE A 132 0.71 13.28 -4.40
CA PHE A 132 2.07 13.78 -4.21
C PHE A 132 2.83 12.99 -3.15
N TYR A 133 2.20 12.73 -2.00
CA TYR A 133 2.76 11.92 -0.91
C TYR A 133 3.15 10.53 -1.40
N ASN A 134 2.27 9.85 -2.15
CA ASN A 134 2.58 8.54 -2.71
C ASN A 134 3.71 8.58 -3.74
N TRP A 135 3.79 9.64 -4.56
CA TRP A 135 4.93 9.84 -5.43
C TRP A 135 6.23 9.99 -4.63
N LEU A 136 6.21 10.78 -3.55
CA LEU A 136 7.35 10.98 -2.67
C LEU A 136 7.79 9.68 -2.00
N VAL A 137 6.86 8.92 -1.42
CA VAL A 137 7.12 7.61 -0.80
C VAL A 137 7.77 6.68 -1.81
N ARG A 138 7.23 6.58 -3.04
CA ARG A 138 7.84 5.76 -4.09
C ARG A 138 9.29 6.15 -4.37
N VAL A 139 9.58 7.44 -4.57
CA VAL A 139 10.95 7.93 -4.81
C VAL A 139 11.87 7.59 -3.64
N MET A 140 11.37 7.74 -2.41
CA MET A 140 12.13 7.43 -1.19
C MET A 140 12.42 5.92 -1.10
N PHE A 141 11.47 5.07 -1.49
CA PHE A 141 11.63 3.62 -1.54
C PHE A 141 12.67 3.19 -2.57
N GLU A 142 12.60 3.74 -3.79
CA GLU A 142 13.61 3.49 -4.82
C GLU A 142 15.01 3.88 -4.33
N PHE A 143 15.14 5.02 -3.65
CA PHE A 143 16.41 5.48 -3.09
C PHE A 143 16.94 4.54 -2.01
N ILE A 144 16.10 4.18 -1.03
CA ILE A 144 16.49 3.28 0.07
C ILE A 144 16.84 1.89 -0.48
N ALA A 145 16.05 1.36 -1.40
CA ALA A 145 16.30 0.06 -2.01
C ALA A 145 17.66 0.01 -2.72
N ARG A 146 17.99 1.05 -3.50
CA ARG A 146 19.30 1.18 -4.16
C ARG A 146 20.43 1.22 -3.14
N ARG A 147 20.25 1.93 -2.02
CA ARG A 147 21.24 1.98 -0.92
C ARG A 147 21.41 0.63 -0.22
N CYS A 148 20.36 -0.18 -0.16
CA CYS A 148 20.40 -1.53 0.39
C CYS A 148 20.81 -2.61 -0.62
N GLY A 149 21.19 -2.26 -1.85
CA GLY A 149 21.56 -3.25 -2.89
C GLY A 149 20.40 -4.14 -3.35
N LYS A 150 19.16 -3.67 -3.21
CA LYS A 150 17.96 -4.39 -3.65
C LYS A 150 17.53 -3.94 -5.04
N ARG A 151 17.04 -4.87 -5.85
CA ARG A 151 16.48 -4.55 -7.16
C ARG A 151 15.02 -4.13 -6.99
N MET A 152 14.83 -2.83 -6.78
CA MET A 152 13.50 -2.23 -6.72
C MET A 152 13.33 -1.28 -7.89
N ASP A 153 12.61 -1.76 -8.89
CA ASP A 153 12.21 -0.95 -10.02
C ASP A 153 11.00 -0.05 -9.65
N ARG A 154 10.66 0.86 -10.56
CA ARG A 154 9.59 1.84 -10.38
C ARG A 154 8.20 1.21 -10.25
N GLU A 155 7.93 0.11 -10.96
CA GLU A 155 6.63 -0.56 -10.93
C GLU A 155 6.44 -1.36 -9.64
N LEU A 156 7.48 -2.02 -9.16
CA LEU A 156 7.50 -2.69 -7.88
C LEU A 156 7.31 -1.71 -6.73
N ALA A 157 8.09 -0.61 -6.73
CA ALA A 157 7.93 0.44 -5.73
C ALA A 157 6.51 1.05 -5.79
N GLY A 158 5.99 1.30 -6.99
CA GLY A 158 4.62 1.75 -7.20
C GLY A 158 3.59 0.77 -6.62
N THR A 159 3.75 -0.51 -6.92
CA THR A 159 2.88 -1.60 -6.46
C THR A 159 2.86 -1.71 -4.93
N ILE A 160 4.03 -1.74 -4.29
CA ILE A 160 4.14 -1.76 -2.82
C ILE A 160 3.45 -0.54 -2.21
N THR A 161 3.69 0.65 -2.79
CA THR A 161 3.07 1.90 -2.33
C THR A 161 1.55 1.87 -2.49
N ASN A 162 1.03 1.24 -3.55
CA ASN A 162 -0.41 1.11 -3.74
C ASN A 162 -1.08 0.25 -2.66
N TYR A 163 -0.46 -0.87 -2.26
CA TYR A 163 -0.97 -1.66 -1.13
C TYR A 163 -0.82 -0.92 0.19
N ALA A 164 0.28 -0.20 0.39
CA ALA A 164 0.44 0.66 1.56
C ALA A 164 -0.66 1.74 1.62
N SER A 165 -1.12 2.21 0.46
CA SER A 165 -2.20 3.21 0.36
C SER A 165 -3.56 2.67 0.82
N PHE A 166 -3.74 1.35 0.89
CA PHE A 166 -4.93 0.76 1.49
C PHE A 166 -5.12 1.20 2.96
N ALA A 167 -4.03 1.52 3.66
CA ALA A 167 -4.09 2.05 5.02
C ALA A 167 -4.94 3.34 5.13
N TRP A 168 -5.05 4.13 4.06
CA TRP A 168 -5.91 5.33 4.03
C TRP A 168 -7.40 5.00 4.18
N ILE A 169 -7.84 3.79 3.83
CA ILE A 169 -9.21 3.36 4.13
C ILE A 169 -9.39 3.17 5.63
N GLY A 170 -8.41 2.56 6.30
CA GLY A 170 -8.40 2.47 7.76
C GLY A 170 -8.47 3.85 8.42
N PHE A 171 -7.70 4.82 7.91
CA PHE A 171 -7.76 6.22 8.35
C PHE A 171 -9.16 6.82 8.16
N ALA A 172 -9.76 6.62 6.99
CA ALA A 172 -11.10 7.11 6.68
C ALA A 172 -12.17 6.48 7.58
N ILE A 173 -12.06 5.19 7.90
CA ILE A 173 -12.96 4.49 8.83
C ILE A 173 -12.84 5.07 10.25
N VAL A 174 -11.62 5.33 10.72
CA VAL A 174 -11.40 5.96 12.03
C VAL A 174 -12.11 7.31 12.07
N ILE A 175 -11.95 8.16 11.05
CA ILE A 175 -12.66 9.45 10.96
C ILE A 175 -14.18 9.26 10.94
N LEU A 176 -14.68 8.37 10.07
CA LEU A 176 -16.10 8.08 9.89
C LEU A 176 -16.79 7.66 11.19
N VAL A 177 -16.07 6.98 12.10
CA VAL A 177 -16.61 6.52 13.38
C VAL A 177 -16.41 7.56 14.49
N VAL A 178 -15.20 8.10 14.61
CA VAL A 178 -14.80 8.96 15.73
C VAL A 178 -15.52 10.31 15.69
N PHE A 179 -15.64 10.94 14.51
CA PHE A 179 -16.25 12.26 14.40
C PHE A 179 -17.74 12.27 14.79
N PRO A 180 -18.60 11.39 14.24
CA PRO A 180 -19.99 11.32 14.67
C PRO A 180 -20.14 10.92 16.14
N ALA A 181 -19.35 9.95 16.62
CA ALA A 181 -19.41 9.53 18.02
C ALA A 181 -19.05 10.66 18.98
N LYS A 182 -18.02 11.46 18.65
CA LYS A 182 -17.63 12.65 19.41
C LYS A 182 -18.76 13.70 19.40
N GLY A 183 -19.30 14.03 18.23
CA GLY A 183 -20.40 15.00 18.12
C GLY A 183 -21.66 14.58 18.90
N ILE A 184 -21.99 13.29 18.91
CA ILE A 184 -23.11 12.75 19.72
C ILE A 184 -22.81 12.89 21.22
N ALA A 185 -21.59 12.58 21.65
CA ALA A 185 -21.20 12.73 23.06
C ALA A 185 -21.23 14.18 23.52
N GLU A 186 -20.77 15.12 22.69
CA GLU A 186 -20.79 16.56 22.98
C GLU A 186 -22.21 17.11 23.08
N THR A 187 -23.07 16.78 22.11
CA THR A 187 -24.49 17.21 22.12
C THR A 187 -25.28 16.59 23.28
N GLY A 188 -24.90 15.40 23.76
CA GLY A 188 -25.43 14.79 24.97
C GLY A 188 -24.87 15.32 26.30
N GLY A 189 -23.94 16.28 26.26
CA GLY A 189 -23.30 16.84 27.47
C GLY A 189 -22.25 15.92 28.13
N HIS A 190 -21.80 14.87 27.44
CA HIS A 190 -20.83 13.89 27.94
C HIS A 190 -19.38 14.26 27.55
N LEU A 191 -18.88 15.40 28.04
CA LEU A 191 -17.56 15.95 27.66
C LEU A 191 -16.39 14.97 27.88
N ARG A 192 -16.37 14.25 29.02
CA ARG A 192 -15.32 13.24 29.28
C ARG A 192 -15.32 12.09 28.27
N LEU A 193 -16.51 11.68 27.81
CA LEU A 193 -16.62 10.62 26.80
C LEU A 193 -16.09 11.12 25.45
N ALA A 194 -16.39 12.38 25.09
CA ALA A 194 -15.86 13.02 23.88
C ALA A 194 -14.33 13.06 23.87
N GLU A 195 -13.70 13.40 25.00
CA GLU A 195 -12.23 13.36 25.15
C GLU A 195 -11.67 11.94 24.96
N VAL A 196 -12.31 10.92 25.56
CA VAL A 196 -11.89 9.52 25.39
C VAL A 196 -11.99 9.09 23.92
N ILE A 197 -13.09 9.45 23.23
CA ILE A 197 -13.28 9.16 21.81
C ILE A 197 -12.19 9.81 20.96
N GLU A 198 -11.80 11.05 21.27
CA GLU A 198 -10.72 11.75 20.59
C GLU A 198 -9.38 11.03 20.74
N TRP A 199 -9.04 10.59 21.95
CA TRP A 199 -7.84 9.79 22.20
C TRP A 199 -7.86 8.46 21.45
N ILE A 200 -9.00 7.77 21.42
CA ILE A 200 -9.18 6.54 20.62
C ILE A 200 -8.92 6.84 19.14
N GLY A 201 -9.43 7.96 18.62
CA GLY A 201 -9.18 8.41 17.26
C GLY A 201 -7.71 8.67 16.97
N ALA A 202 -7.02 9.40 17.85
CA ALA A 202 -5.58 9.67 17.71
C ALA A 202 -4.75 8.38 17.72
N CYS A 203 -5.02 7.46 18.64
CA CYS A 203 -4.38 6.14 18.69
C CYS A 203 -4.66 5.32 17.42
N GLY A 204 -5.91 5.35 16.93
CA GLY A 204 -6.29 4.70 15.68
C GLY A 204 -5.52 5.25 14.47
N MET A 205 -5.36 6.58 14.37
CA MET A 205 -4.57 7.21 13.31
C MET A 205 -3.09 6.80 13.37
N LEU A 206 -2.49 6.78 14.57
CA LEU A 206 -1.11 6.33 14.75
C LEU A 206 -0.94 4.86 14.36
N ALA A 207 -1.90 3.99 14.73
CA ALA A 207 -1.89 2.59 14.34
C ALA A 207 -1.94 2.41 12.81
N VAL A 208 -2.75 3.21 12.12
CA VAL A 208 -2.84 3.19 10.65
C VAL A 208 -1.52 3.63 9.99
N VAL A 209 -0.88 4.69 10.50
CA VAL A 209 0.45 5.12 10.00
C VAL A 209 1.50 4.04 10.26
N GLY A 210 1.52 3.46 11.46
CA GLY A 210 2.39 2.33 11.80
C GLY A 210 2.17 1.14 10.87
N TYR A 211 0.91 0.85 10.52
CA TYR A 211 0.55 -0.21 9.59
C TYR A 211 1.05 0.06 8.17
N MET A 212 0.92 1.30 7.68
CA MET A 212 1.45 1.71 6.38
C MET A 212 2.97 1.51 6.33
N ILE A 213 3.70 1.96 7.36
CA ILE A 213 5.16 1.76 7.47
C ILE A 213 5.49 0.26 7.50
N PHE A 214 4.72 -0.53 8.24
CA PHE A 214 4.89 -1.98 8.30
C PHE A 214 4.74 -2.64 6.93
N LEU A 215 3.68 -2.31 6.16
CA LEU A 215 3.47 -2.82 4.80
C LEU A 215 4.63 -2.46 3.87
N LEU A 216 5.09 -1.22 3.96
CA LEU A 216 6.21 -0.71 3.19
C LEU A 216 7.52 -1.48 3.49
N VAL A 217 7.85 -1.68 4.77
CA VAL A 217 9.03 -2.47 5.19
C VAL A 217 8.92 -3.92 4.74
N LEU A 218 7.73 -4.51 4.85
CA LEU A 218 7.48 -5.89 4.47
C LEU A 218 7.59 -6.11 2.95
N GLY A 219 7.03 -5.19 2.16
CA GLY A 219 7.18 -5.18 0.71
C GLY A 219 8.66 -5.10 0.31
N CYS A 220 9.42 -4.21 0.95
CA CYS A 220 10.88 -4.12 0.77
C CYS A 220 11.61 -5.43 1.10
N LYS A 221 11.17 -6.14 2.15
CA LYS A 221 11.79 -7.38 2.60
C LYS A 221 11.49 -8.56 1.67
N HIS A 222 10.24 -8.72 1.26
CA HIS A 222 9.78 -9.92 0.55
C HIS A 222 9.76 -9.78 -0.97
N ALA A 223 9.73 -8.56 -1.50
CA ALA A 223 9.67 -8.33 -2.94
C ALA A 223 10.93 -7.66 -3.51
N GLY A 224 11.94 -7.38 -2.69
CA GLY A 224 13.14 -6.61 -3.08
C GLY A 224 14.03 -7.24 -4.17
N TYR A 225 13.78 -8.48 -4.57
CA TYR A 225 14.43 -9.18 -5.67
C TYR A 225 13.42 -9.86 -6.61
N ALA A 226 12.14 -9.48 -6.54
CA ALA A 226 11.09 -10.09 -7.36
C ALA A 226 11.45 -9.99 -8.85
N ASN A 227 11.26 -11.08 -9.58
CA ASN A 227 11.50 -11.13 -11.03
C ASN A 227 10.27 -10.67 -11.81
N ARG A 228 10.51 -10.00 -12.95
CA ARG A 228 9.47 -9.58 -13.89
C ARG A 228 9.21 -10.65 -14.94
N VAL A 229 7.99 -10.66 -15.45
CA VAL A 229 7.65 -11.42 -16.67
C VAL A 229 7.73 -10.48 -17.86
N ARG A 230 8.49 -10.88 -18.89
CA ARG A 230 8.51 -10.21 -20.19
C ARG A 230 7.20 -10.55 -20.91
N ARG A 231 6.38 -9.54 -21.22
CA ARG A 231 5.19 -9.72 -22.07
C ARG A 231 5.56 -9.72 -23.55
#